data_AF-A0A3N7E9D3-F1
#
_entry.id   AF-A0A3N7E9D3-F1
#
_cell.length_a   1.000
_cell.length_b   1.000
_cell.length_c   1.000
_cell.angle_alpha   90.00
_cell.angle_beta   90.00
_cell.angle_gamma   90.00
#
_symmetry.space_group_name_H-M   'P 1'
#
loop_
_entity.id
_entity.type
_entity.pdbx_description
1 polymer ?
#
loop_
_entity_poly.entity_id
_entity_poly.type
_entity_poly.pdbx_seq_one_letter_code
_entity_poly.pdbx_strand_id
1 'polypeptide(L)'
;SASDSAVRDTTAPSAPTVVIATDANNDGFINKAEQGSATTDTVNIGLPSDAKVGDTLNVTINGVAQAGHVLTAAEISAGQVVITPTAPAEGGTLNVAATITDVAGNTSAS
;
A
#
# COMPACT_ATOMS: atom_id res chain seq x y z
N SER A 1 -5.92 -44.12 14.68
CA SER A 1 -5.60 -42.69 14.82
C SER A 1 -5.60 -42.06 13.45
N ALA A 2 -6.46 -41.09 13.18
CA ALA A 2 -6.41 -40.33 11.92
C ALA A 2 -5.41 -39.18 12.10
N SER A 3 -4.41 -39.12 11.23
CA SER A 3 -3.48 -37.99 11.18
C SER A 3 -4.14 -36.86 10.38
N ASP A 4 -4.73 -35.89 11.08
CA ASP A 4 -5.15 -34.63 10.46
C ASP A 4 -3.90 -33.80 10.17
N SER A 5 -3.44 -33.81 8.92
CA SER A 5 -2.41 -32.89 8.45
C SER A 5 -3.10 -31.71 7.76
N ALA A 6 -3.60 -30.76 8.55
CA ALA A 6 -3.92 -29.45 8.02
C ALA A 6 -2.61 -28.67 7.89
N VAL A 7 -2.11 -28.52 6.66
CA VAL A 7 -0.97 -27.62 6.39
C VAL A 7 -1.51 -26.20 6.49
N ARG A 8 -1.20 -25.52 7.59
CA ARG A 8 -1.52 -24.11 7.78
C ARG A 8 -0.55 -23.27 6.93
N ASP A 9 -1.10 -22.35 6.14
CA ASP A 9 -0.28 -21.35 5.47
C ASP A 9 0.25 -20.34 6.49
N THR A 10 1.57 -20.16 6.52
CA THR A 10 2.27 -19.24 7.41
C THR A 10 3.18 -18.27 6.65
N THR A 11 3.04 -18.18 5.33
CA THR A 11 3.95 -17.40 4.48
C THR A 11 3.29 -16.08 4.13
N ALA A 12 3.79 -14.99 4.70
CA ALA A 12 3.34 -13.66 4.31
C ALA A 12 3.80 -13.30 2.89
N PRO A 13 3.00 -12.49 2.16
CA PRO A 13 3.48 -11.81 0.97
C PRO A 13 4.65 -10.87 1.28
N SER A 14 5.42 -10.53 0.26
CA SER A 14 6.44 -9.49 0.34
C SER A 14 5.82 -8.11 0.60
N ALA A 15 6.61 -7.15 1.06
CA ALA A 15 6.13 -5.79 1.28
C ALA A 15 5.87 -5.07 -0.05
N PRO A 16 4.79 -4.27 -0.16
CA PRO A 16 4.60 -3.39 -1.31
C PRO A 16 5.59 -2.21 -1.29
N THR A 17 5.76 -1.55 -2.43
CA THR A 17 6.50 -0.29 -2.52
C THR A 17 5.53 0.89 -2.56
N VAL A 18 5.96 2.06 -2.07
CA VAL A 18 5.15 3.27 -2.07
C VAL A 18 5.93 4.40 -2.72
N VAL A 19 5.33 5.03 -3.73
CA VAL A 19 5.90 6.19 -4.43
C VAL A 19 4.82 7.28 -4.49
N ILE A 20 5.14 8.46 -3.96
CA ILE A 20 4.27 9.63 -4.03
C ILE A 20 4.71 10.43 -5.27
N ALA A 21 3.84 10.55 -6.27
CA ALA A 21 4.22 11.10 -7.57
C ALA A 21 4.54 12.60 -7.55
N THR A 22 3.97 13.33 -6.59
CA THR A 22 4.21 14.76 -6.36
C THR A 22 5.48 15.01 -5.54
N ASP A 23 5.95 14.00 -4.80
CA ASP A 23 7.18 14.03 -4.01
C ASP A 23 8.39 13.78 -4.93
N ALA A 24 8.83 14.84 -5.62
CA ALA A 24 9.89 14.74 -6.62
C ALA A 24 11.26 14.36 -6.04
N ASN A 25 11.50 14.61 -4.74
CA ASN A 25 12.76 14.27 -4.07
C ASN A 25 12.65 13.03 -3.16
N ASN A 26 11.45 12.44 -3.04
CA ASN A 26 11.18 11.20 -2.31
C ASN A 26 11.54 11.26 -0.81
N ASP A 27 11.36 12.41 -0.16
CA ASP A 27 11.65 12.59 1.27
C ASP A 27 10.39 12.54 2.18
N GLY A 28 9.20 12.36 1.60
CA GLY A 28 7.90 12.34 2.28
C GLY A 28 7.38 13.73 2.65
N PHE A 29 8.12 14.79 2.36
CA PHE A 29 7.73 16.18 2.56
C PHE A 29 7.21 16.77 1.26
N ILE A 30 6.03 17.39 1.29
CA ILE A 30 5.43 18.00 0.10
C ILE A 30 5.51 19.52 0.25
N ASN A 31 6.47 20.12 -0.46
CA ASN A 31 6.68 21.56 -0.46
C ASN A 31 5.78 22.29 -1.49
N LYS A 32 5.76 23.62 -1.47
CA LYS A 32 4.93 24.43 -2.39
C LYS A 32 5.28 24.23 -3.87
N ALA A 33 6.54 23.98 -4.19
CA ALA A 33 6.99 23.74 -5.55
C ALA A 33 6.54 22.35 -6.05
N GLU A 34 6.55 21.34 -5.18
CA GLU A 34 6.04 19.99 -5.42
C GLU A 34 4.50 19.95 -5.52
N GLN A 35 3.82 20.63 -4.59
CA GLN A 35 2.36 20.66 -4.52
C GLN A 35 1.72 21.48 -5.63
N GLY A 36 2.36 22.58 -6.05
CA GLY A 36 1.78 23.53 -6.99
C GLY A 36 0.40 24.03 -6.55
N SER A 37 -0.64 23.69 -7.33
CA SER A 37 -2.05 23.99 -7.04
C SER A 37 -2.90 22.73 -6.78
N ALA A 38 -2.27 21.57 -6.60
CA ALA A 38 -2.96 20.32 -6.34
C ALA A 38 -3.56 20.30 -4.92
N THR A 39 -4.74 19.72 -4.80
CA THR A 39 -5.42 19.47 -3.51
C THR A 39 -5.36 18.00 -3.09
N THR A 40 -4.80 17.15 -3.94
CA THR A 40 -4.63 15.71 -3.75
C THR A 40 -3.28 15.29 -4.30
N ASP A 41 -2.66 14.30 -3.69
CA ASP A 41 -1.44 13.67 -4.20
C ASP A 41 -1.78 12.33 -4.85
N THR A 42 -1.02 11.95 -5.87
CA THR A 42 -1.12 10.60 -6.45
C THR A 42 -0.08 9.71 -5.79
N VAL A 43 -0.52 8.61 -5.19
CA VAL A 43 0.37 7.62 -4.57
C VAL A 43 0.24 6.31 -5.32
N ASN A 44 1.37 5.85 -5.87
CA ASN A 44 1.49 4.57 -6.54
C ASN A 44 2.01 3.55 -5.54
N ILE A 45 1.21 2.53 -5.28
CA ILE A 45 1.58 1.41 -4.42
C ILE A 45 1.91 0.23 -5.33
N GLY A 46 3.20 -0.11 -5.43
CA GLY A 46 3.66 -1.24 -6.21
C GLY A 46 3.38 -2.55 -5.47
N LEU A 47 2.72 -3.48 -6.16
CA LEU A 47 2.42 -4.80 -5.62
C LEU A 47 3.59 -5.74 -5.92
N PRO A 48 4.03 -6.55 -4.95
CA PRO A 48 5.06 -7.55 -5.17
C PRO A 48 4.52 -8.70 -6.01
N SER A 49 5.41 -9.46 -6.65
CA SER A 49 5.05 -10.55 -7.55
C SER A 49 4.32 -11.73 -6.88
N ASP A 50 4.42 -11.83 -5.55
CA ASP A 50 3.77 -12.87 -4.74
C ASP A 50 2.40 -12.46 -4.20
N ALA A 51 1.98 -11.19 -4.40
CA ALA A 51 0.62 -10.75 -4.11
C ALA A 51 -0.40 -11.39 -5.08
N LYS A 52 -1.59 -11.67 -4.57
CA LYS A 52 -2.65 -12.38 -5.29
C LYS A 52 -3.99 -11.69 -5.15
N VAL A 53 -4.89 -12.03 -6.07
CA VAL A 53 -6.30 -11.59 -6.00
C VAL A 53 -6.92 -12.13 -4.71
N GLY A 54 -7.60 -11.26 -3.97
CA GLY A 54 -8.20 -11.60 -2.68
C GLY A 54 -7.32 -11.28 -1.47
N ASP A 55 -6.02 -11.02 -1.65
CA ASP A 55 -5.20 -10.46 -0.59
C ASP A 55 -5.69 -9.04 -0.25
N THR A 56 -5.44 -8.59 0.98
CA THR A 56 -5.85 -7.27 1.45
C THR A 56 -4.63 -6.34 1.52
N LEU A 57 -4.69 -5.25 0.76
CA LEU A 57 -3.79 -4.11 0.89
C LEU A 57 -4.24 -3.26 2.09
N ASN A 58 -3.37 -3.12 3.07
CA ASN A 58 -3.55 -2.25 4.22
C ASN A 58 -2.72 -0.99 4.02
N VAL A 59 -3.37 0.18 4.05
CA VAL A 59 -2.70 1.47 3.89
C VAL A 59 -2.84 2.29 5.16
N THR A 60 -1.76 2.96 5.54
CA THR A 60 -1.75 3.96 6.61
C THR A 60 -1.28 5.29 6.03
N ILE A 61 -2.04 6.35 6.28
CA ILE A 61 -1.74 7.71 5.81
C ILE A 61 -1.59 8.60 7.04
N ASN A 62 -0.41 9.19 7.22
CA ASN A 62 -0.06 10.02 8.37
C ASN A 62 -0.38 9.34 9.71
N GLY A 63 -0.11 8.04 9.80
CA GLY A 63 -0.39 7.22 11.00
C GLY A 63 -1.85 6.76 11.16
N VAL A 64 -2.74 7.15 10.26
CA VAL A 64 -4.16 6.76 10.27
C VAL A 64 -4.40 5.61 9.31
N ALA A 65 -4.83 4.47 9.85
CA ALA A 65 -5.21 3.30 9.06
C ALA A 65 -6.43 3.61 8.18
N GLN A 66 -6.35 3.22 6.92
CA GLN A 66 -7.44 3.31 5.96
C GLN A 66 -8.28 2.02 5.98
N ALA A 67 -9.44 2.05 5.33
CA ALA A 67 -10.19 0.83 5.07
C ALA A 67 -9.33 -0.14 4.23
N GLY A 68 -9.31 -1.42 4.62
CA GLY A 68 -8.59 -2.45 3.88
C GLY A 68 -9.13 -2.60 2.46
N HIS A 69 -8.23 -2.71 1.48
CA HIS A 69 -8.57 -2.82 0.06
C HIS A 69 -8.26 -4.23 -0.44
N VAL A 70 -9.29 -4.95 -0.91
CA VAL A 70 -9.10 -6.30 -1.46
C VAL A 70 -8.58 -6.19 -2.89
N LEU A 71 -7.42 -6.79 -3.14
CA LEU A 71 -6.74 -6.73 -4.43
C LEU A 71 -7.55 -7.44 -5.51
N THR A 72 -7.77 -6.71 -6.60
CA THR A 72 -8.49 -7.20 -7.78
C THR A 72 -7.54 -7.83 -8.80
N ALA A 73 -8.07 -8.63 -9.73
CA ALA A 73 -7.29 -9.19 -10.83
C ALA A 73 -6.66 -8.13 -11.73
N ALA A 74 -7.32 -6.99 -11.90
CA ALA A 74 -6.81 -5.88 -12.70
C ALA A 74 -5.57 -5.23 -12.04
N GLU A 75 -5.58 -5.03 -10.73
CA GLU A 75 -4.47 -4.44 -9.98
C GLU A 75 -3.28 -5.39 -9.90
N ILE A 76 -3.51 -6.68 -9.68
CA ILE A 76 -2.46 -7.70 -9.75
C ILE A 76 -1.84 -7.76 -11.14
N SER A 77 -2.66 -7.70 -12.19
CA SER A 77 -2.15 -7.65 -13.57
C SER A 77 -1.41 -6.36 -13.89
N ALA A 78 -1.80 -5.24 -13.29
CA ALA A 78 -1.11 -3.96 -13.42
C ALA A 78 0.15 -3.87 -12.54
N GLY A 79 0.26 -4.74 -11.52
CA GLY A 79 1.32 -4.71 -10.52
C GLY A 79 1.24 -3.51 -9.57
N GLN A 80 0.10 -2.82 -9.47
CA GLN A 80 -0.02 -1.63 -8.63
C GLN A 80 -1.47 -1.32 -8.23
N VAL A 81 -1.59 -0.56 -7.13
CA VAL A 81 -2.80 0.18 -6.73
C VAL A 81 -2.47 1.67 -6.69
N VAL A 82 -3.36 2.51 -7.20
CA VAL A 82 -3.21 3.97 -7.17
C VAL A 82 -4.26 4.56 -6.23
N ILE A 83 -3.82 5.39 -5.29
CA ILE A 83 -4.71 6.12 -4.37
C ILE A 83 -4.46 7.63 -4.48
N THR A 84 -5.48 8.42 -4.12
CA THR A 84 -5.44 9.88 -4.20
C THR A 84 -5.82 10.53 -2.88
N PRO A 85 -4.96 10.47 -1.84
CA PRO A 85 -5.23 11.17 -0.59
C PRO A 85 -5.24 12.69 -0.78
N THR A 86 -5.92 13.38 0.12
CA THR A 86 -5.82 14.84 0.25
C THR A 86 -4.37 15.21 0.49
N ALA A 87 -3.90 16.22 -0.25
CA ALA A 87 -2.55 16.72 -0.06
C ALA A 87 -2.41 17.37 1.33
N PRO A 88 -1.23 17.31 1.97
CA PRO A 88 -1.03 17.99 3.25
C PRO A 88 -1.17 19.51 3.09
N ALA A 89 -1.29 20.24 4.19
CA ALA A 89 -1.14 21.70 4.14
C ALA A 89 0.24 22.07 3.55
N GLU A 90 0.36 23.28 2.99
CA GLU A 90 1.62 23.75 2.41
C GLU A 90 2.79 23.61 3.40
N GLY A 91 3.85 22.92 2.98
CA GLY A 91 4.99 22.61 3.84
C GLY A 91 4.71 21.55 4.90
N GLY A 92 3.70 20.70 4.68
CA GLY A 92 3.40 19.53 5.50
C GLY A 92 3.99 18.24 4.94
N THR A 93 3.89 17.17 5.72
CA THR A 93 4.39 15.84 5.38
C THR A 93 3.24 14.95 4.94
N LEU A 94 3.48 14.12 3.92
CA LEU A 94 2.60 13.02 3.55
C LEU A 94 3.37 11.71 3.73
N ASN A 95 3.07 10.99 4.81
CA ASN A 95 3.65 9.68 5.06
C ASN A 95 2.64 8.59 4.70
N VAL A 96 2.97 7.76 3.72
CA VAL A 96 2.15 6.61 3.32
C VAL A 96 2.94 5.33 3.53
N ALA A 97 2.35 4.41 4.30
CA ALA A 97 2.86 3.06 4.49
C ALA A 97 1.83 2.06 3.99
N ALA A 98 2.30 0.95 3.45
CA ALA A 98 1.45 -0.11 2.92
C ALA A 98 2.00 -1.49 3.31
N THR A 99 1.09 -2.41 3.62
CA THR A 99 1.38 -3.84 3.81
C THR A 99 0.33 -4.69 3.10
N ILE A 100 0.63 -5.95 2.84
CA ILE A 100 -0.33 -6.90 2.25
C ILE A 100 -0.57 -8.05 3.22
N THR A 101 -1.84 -8.36 3.46
CA THR A 101 -2.28 -9.53 4.22
C THR A 101 -2.90 -10.55 3.28
N ASP A 102 -2.39 -11.78 3.27
CA ASP A 102 -2.97 -12.83 2.45
C ASP A 102 -4.33 -13.32 2.99
N VAL A 103 -5.02 -14.18 2.23
CA VAL A 103 -6.30 -14.80 2.63
C VAL A 103 -6.19 -15.70 3.88
N ALA A 104 -4.97 -16.13 4.26
CA ALA A 104 -4.70 -16.92 5.45
C ALA A 104 -4.40 -16.06 6.69
N GLY A 105 -4.29 -14.73 6.52
CA GLY A 105 -4.04 -13.76 7.58
C GLY A 105 -2.55 -13.46 7.82
N ASN A 106 -1.64 -13.86 6.94
CA ASN A 106 -0.22 -13.54 7.05
C ASN A 106 0.05 -12.16 6.44
N THR A 107 0.63 -11.25 7.22
CA THR A 107 0.91 -9.87 6.78
C THR A 107 2.38 -9.67 6.48
N SER A 108 2.67 -8.96 5.39
CA SER A 108 4.03 -8.57 5.00
C SER A 108 4.73 -7.77 6.12
N ALA A 109 6.06 -7.83 6.15
CA ALA A 109 6.83 -6.89 6.97
C ALA A 109 6.57 -5.44 6.50
N SER A 110 6.65 -4.51 7.45
CA SER A 110 6.53 -3.06 7.23
C SER A 110 7.89 -2.41 6.99
#